data_AF-A0A6L4ZH19-F1
#
_entry.id   AF-A0A6L4ZH19-F1
#
_cell.length_a   1.000
_cell.length_b   1.000
_cell.length_c   1.000
_cell.angle_alpha   90.00
_cell.angle_beta   90.00
_cell.angle_gamma   90.00
#
_symmetry.space_group_name_H-M   'P 1'
#
loop_
_entity.id
_entity.type
_entity.pdbx_description
1 polymer ?
#
loop_
_entity_poly.entity_id
_entity_poly.type
_entity_poly.pdbx_seq_one_letter_code
_entity_poly.pdbx_strand_id
1 'polypeptide(L)' 'MEWVSEKEAVSAIKSFDRVFIHGGVATPQTLVKAMTERATELRNVEIVHLHTEGDAPYINPQYA' A
#
# COMPACT_ATOMS: atom_id res chain seq x y z
N MET A 1 -5.76 22.33 -3.97
CA MET A 1 -5.62 20.86 -3.84
C MET A 1 -4.79 20.44 -5.01
N GLU A 2 -3.60 19.91 -4.77
CA GLU A 2 -2.66 19.54 -5.83
C GLU A 2 -2.80 18.05 -6.14
N TRP A 3 -2.79 17.73 -7.43
CA TRP A 3 -2.84 16.35 -7.91
C TRP A 3 -1.42 15.85 -8.11
N VAL A 4 -1.17 14.62 -7.67
CA VAL A 4 0.12 13.95 -7.81
C VAL A 4 -0.07 12.56 -8.38
N SER A 5 1.00 11.97 -8.90
CA SER A 5 0.99 10.57 -9.35
C SER A 5 0.82 9.62 -8.18
N GLU A 6 0.40 8.37 -8.45
CA GLU A 6 0.30 7.32 -7.44
C GLU A 6 1.66 7.04 -6.77
N LYS A 7 2.76 7.08 -7.54
CA LYS A 7 4.13 6.87 -7.04
C LYS A 7 4.55 7.96 -6.07
N GLU A 8 4.22 9.21 -6.42
CA GLU A 8 4.50 10.36 -5.56
C GLU A 8 3.63 10.33 -4.30
N ALA A 9 2.35 9.99 -4.41
CA ALA A 9 1.46 9.85 -3.26
C ALA A 9 1.97 8.81 -2.26
N VAL A 10 2.35 7.62 -2.74
CA VAL A 10 2.83 6.56 -1.84
C VAL A 10 4.24 6.85 -1.31
N SER A 11 5.01 7.78 -1.88
CA SER A 11 6.37 8.14 -1.42
C SER A 11 6.42 8.61 0.04
N ALA A 12 5.28 9.05 0.59
CA ALA A 12 5.13 9.42 1.98
C ALA A 12 5.37 8.24 2.96
N ILE A 13 5.17 7.00 2.52
CA ILE A 13 5.37 5.79 3.34
C ILE A 13 6.86 5.54 3.54
N LYS A 14 7.25 5.33 4.80
CA LYS A 14 8.62 5.07 5.27
C LYS A 14 8.71 3.68 5.90
N SER A 15 9.94 3.19 6.04
CA SER A 15 10.18 1.96 6.81
C SER A 15 9.65 2.15 8.24
N PHE A 16 9.13 1.09 8.84
CA PHE A 16 8.52 1.07 10.18
C PHE A 16 7.18 1.82 10.32
N ASP A 17 6.60 2.34 9.23
CA ASP A 17 5.25 2.91 9.27
C ASP A 17 4.17 1.83 9.43
N ARG A 18 3.06 2.24 10.04
CA ARG A 18 1.81 1.49 10.03
C ARG A 18 0.82 2.15 9.07
N VAL A 19 0.47 1.46 7.99
CA VAL A 19 -0.38 1.98 6.91
C VAL A 19 -1.75 1.33 6.99
N PHE A 20 -2.79 2.16 7.16
CA PHE A 20 -4.18 1.70 7.07
C PHE A 20 -4.69 1.82 5.63
N ILE A 21 -5.16 0.70 5.06
CA ILE A 21 -5.79 0.66 3.73
C ILE A 21 -7.31 0.69 3.92
N HIS A 22 -7.98 1.58 3.19
CA HIS A 22 -9.45 1.61 3.17
C HIS A 22 -10.01 0.28 2.65
N GLY A 23 -11.03 -0.27 3.32
CA GLY A 23 -11.61 -1.58 3.02
C GLY A 23 -12.77 -1.60 2.01
N GLY A 24 -13.23 -2.81 1.69
CA GLY A 24 -14.38 -3.09 0.83
C GLY A 24 -14.22 -2.50 -0.57
N VAL A 25 -15.32 -1.98 -1.12
CA VAL A 25 -15.36 -1.41 -2.49
C VAL A 25 -14.52 -0.14 -2.63
N ALA A 26 -14.13 0.49 -1.51
CA ALA A 26 -13.30 1.68 -1.49
C ALA A 26 -11.80 1.36 -1.35
N THR A 27 -11.39 0.10 -1.46
CA THR A 27 -9.97 -0.26 -1.48
C THR A 27 -9.25 0.44 -2.66
N PRO A 28 -8.23 1.27 -2.38
CA PRO A 28 -7.60 2.12 -3.39
C PRO A 28 -6.59 1.31 -4.22
N GLN A 29 -7.08 0.46 -5.13
CA GLN A 29 -6.30 -0.49 -5.92
C GLN A 29 -5.06 0.13 -6.60
N THR A 30 -5.18 1.33 -7.15
CA THR A 30 -4.04 2.06 -7.76
C THR A 30 -2.93 2.35 -6.76
N LEU A 31 -3.27 2.79 -5.54
CA LEU A 31 -2.28 3.08 -4.50
C LEU A 31 -1.74 1.81 -3.85
N VAL A 32 -2.56 0.76 -3.71
CA VAL A 32 -2.14 -0.55 -3.21
C VAL A 32 -1.04 -1.15 -4.09
N LYS A 33 -1.22 -1.10 -5.41
CA LYS A 33 -0.22 -1.58 -6.36
C LYS A 33 1.06 -0.74 -6.27
N ALA A 34 0.96 0.59 -6.35
CA ALA A 34 2.11 1.48 -6.29
C ALA A 34 2.90 1.37 -4.97
N MET A 35 2.19 1.19 -3.85
CA MET A 35 2.81 0.95 -2.54
C MET A 35 3.59 -0.37 -2.55
N THR A 36 3.01 -1.45 -3.09
CA THR A 36 3.65 -2.77 -3.10
C THR A 36 4.87 -2.84 -4.03
N GLU A 37 4.88 -2.08 -5.13
CA GLU A 37 6.04 -1.94 -6.01
C GLU A 37 7.29 -1.37 -5.28
N ARG A 38 7.10 -0.69 -4.14
CA ARG A 38 8.16 -0.17 -3.27
C ARG A 38 8.69 -1.18 -2.23
N ALA A 39 8.28 -2.45 -2.30
CA ALA A 39 8.67 -3.43 -1.28
C ALA A 39 10.19 -3.67 -1.15
N THR A 40 10.98 -3.40 -2.20
CA THR A 40 12.45 -3.56 -2.17
C THR A 40 13.17 -2.42 -1.45
N GLU A 41 12.53 -1.27 -1.27
CA GLU A 41 13.09 -0.07 -0.63
C GLU A 41 12.60 0.15 0.81
N LEU A 42 11.54 -0.54 1.23
CA LEU A 42 10.91 -0.41 2.54
C LEU A 42 11.20 -1.63 3.42
N ARG A 43 11.21 -1.41 4.75
CA ARG A 43 11.37 -2.47 5.76
C ARG A 43 10.33 -2.31 6.85
N ASN A 44 9.77 -3.42 7.33
CA ASN A 44 8.85 -3.47 8.46
C ASN A 44 7.67 -2.50 8.36
N VAL A 45 7.05 -2.37 7.18
CA VAL A 45 5.79 -1.63 7.04
C VAL A 45 4.65 -2.55 7.47
N GLU A 46 3.91 -2.15 8.49
CA GLU A 46 2.72 -2.88 8.93
C GLU A 46 1.51 -2.41 8.10
N ILE A 47 0.90 -3.33 7.35
CA ILE A 47 -0.30 -3.04 6.58
C ILE A 47 -1.52 -3.55 7.36
N VAL A 48 -2.49 -2.65 7.61
CA VAL A 48 -3.71 -2.98 8.34
C VAL A 48 -4.95 -2.56 7.57
N HIS A 49 -5.98 -3.40 7.60
CA HIS A 49 -7.28 -3.15 7.00
C HIS A 49 -8.32 -4.12 7.59
N LEU A 50 -9.59 -3.88 7.29
CA LEU A 50 -10.66 -4.87 7.50
C LEU A 50 -10.73 -5.80 6.28
N HIS A 51 -11.90 -6.04 5.73
CA HIS A 51 -12.06 -6.69 4.43
C HIS A 51 -11.62 -5.75 3.30
N THR A 52 -10.89 -6.24 2.30
CA THR A 52 -10.49 -5.51 1.07
C THR A 52 -11.04 -6.23 -0.15
N GLU A 53 -11.40 -5.49 -1.20
CA GLU A 53 -11.78 -6.04 -2.51
C GLU A 53 -10.68 -5.79 -3.55
N GLY A 54 -10.49 -6.75 -4.47
CA GLY A 54 -9.46 -6.71 -5.51
C GLY A 54 -8.12 -7.31 -5.08
N ASP A 55 -7.04 -6.95 -5.78
CA ASP A 55 -5.73 -7.55 -5.56
C ASP A 55 -5.08 -7.01 -4.28
N ALA A 56 -4.45 -7.91 -3.52
CA ALA A 56 -3.68 -7.61 -2.32
C ALA A 56 -2.22 -8.09 -2.49
N PRO A 57 -1.42 -7.50 -3.39
CA PRO A 57 -0.10 -8.02 -3.72
C PRO A 57 0.89 -7.94 -2.54
N TYR A 58 0.61 -7.12 -1.53
CA TYR A 58 1.41 -7.00 -0.30
C TYR A 58 1.38 -8.26 0.59
N ILE A 59 0.48 -9.22 0.35
CA ILE A 59 0.47 -10.52 1.05
C ILE A 59 1.18 -11.63 0.26
N ASN A 60 1.82 -11.31 -0.87
CA ASN A 60 2.55 -12.31 -1.65
C ASN A 60 3.66 -12.98 -0.79
N PRO A 61 3.88 -14.31 -0.92
CA PRO A 61 4.83 -15.04 -0.07
C PRO A 61 6.27 -14.51 -0.09
N GLN A 62 6.68 -13.79 -1.14
CA GLN A 62 8.00 -13.17 -1.24
C GLN A 62 8.22 -12.01 -0.25
N TYR A 63 7.16 -11.54 0.42
CA TYR A 63 7.19 -10.47 1.43
C TYR A 63 6.93 -10.98 2.85
N ALA A 64 6.84 -12.30 3.03
CA ALA A 64 6.72 -12.95 4.33
C ALA A 64 8.07 -13.07 5.06
#